data_AF-A0A6A6DT62-F1
#
_entry.id   AF-A0A6A6DT62-F1
#
_cell.length_a   1.000
_cell.length_b   1.000
_cell.length_c   1.000
_cell.angle_alpha   90.00
_cell.angle_beta   90.00
_cell.angle_gamma   90.00
#
_symmetry.space_group_name_H-M   'P 1'
#
loop_
_entity.id
_entity.type
_entity.pdbx_description
1 polymer ?
#
loop_
_entity_poly.entity_id
_entity_poly.type
_entity_poly.pdbx_seq_one_letter_code
_entity_poly.pdbx_strand_id
1 'polypeptide(L)'
;MESTTLVPVVPVDDEHKALFKSVNAFVRDYMSQPHHDNSHDYYHILRVISNANKLLEAELKASPDQSYDTSAIFLAALLHDVGDHKYAKPGEDVENQVSNVLRERGASEELAIKVQTIVKHVGYTIETKRPESVLQVLAQHPELAIIQDADRLDAIGAIGVGRCFAYGGAKRQGEPMSVAIEHFGEKLYKLPDMMKTAAGKEMARSRMRVLEDFAVHFEEETKLSFRFE
;
A
#
# COMPACT_ATOMS: atom_id res chain seq x y z
N MET A 1 -7.92 28.21 2.29
CA MET A 1 -7.13 27.77 3.46
C MET A 1 -5.90 27.10 2.90
N GLU A 2 -4.71 27.64 3.15
CA GLU A 2 -3.47 26.95 2.83
C GLU A 2 -3.50 25.59 3.55
N SER A 3 -3.67 24.52 2.78
CA SER A 3 -3.62 23.17 3.31
C SER A 3 -2.17 22.90 3.71
N THR A 4 -1.88 23.05 5.00
CA THR A 4 -0.59 22.69 5.58
C THR A 4 -0.32 21.23 5.23
N THR A 5 0.61 20.98 4.30
CA THR A 5 1.00 19.62 3.93
C THR A 5 1.42 18.90 5.19
N LEU A 6 0.70 17.84 5.58
CA LEU A 6 1.15 16.94 6.64
C LEU A 6 2.44 16.29 6.15
N VAL A 7 3.56 16.47 6.85
CA VAL A 7 4.82 15.80 6.51
C VAL A 7 5.08 14.78 7.62
N PRO A 8 5.02 13.47 7.35
CA PRO A 8 5.33 12.45 8.34
C PRO A 8 6.75 12.64 8.90
N VAL A 9 6.88 12.53 10.23
CA VAL A 9 8.18 12.46 10.88
C VAL A 9 8.54 10.99 11.04
N VAL A 10 9.40 10.51 10.16
CA VAL A 10 9.85 9.11 10.06
C VAL A 10 11.38 9.09 9.97
N PRO A 11 12.04 7.98 10.32
CA PRO A 11 13.51 7.92 10.43
C PRO A 11 14.21 7.82 9.07
N VAL A 12 13.89 8.70 8.11
CA VAL A 12 14.70 8.88 6.89
C VAL A 12 16.04 9.53 7.22
N ASP A 13 17.06 9.24 6.41
CA ASP A 13 18.39 9.84 6.61
C ASP A 13 18.33 11.37 6.57
N ASP A 14 19.20 12.00 7.35
CA ASP A 14 19.22 13.47 7.49
C ASP A 14 19.37 14.19 6.15
N GLU A 15 20.21 13.65 5.25
CA GLU A 15 20.41 14.19 3.90
C GLU A 15 19.16 14.06 3.01
N HIS A 16 18.31 13.06 3.26
CA HIS A 16 17.11 12.78 2.48
C HIS A 16 15.85 13.45 3.05
N LYS A 17 15.91 14.16 4.19
CA LYS A 17 14.74 14.86 4.76
C LYS A 17 14.10 15.87 3.81
N ALA A 18 14.91 16.65 3.10
CA ALA A 18 14.41 17.64 2.13
C ALA A 18 13.76 16.96 0.92
N LEU A 19 14.39 15.89 0.41
CA LEU A 19 13.85 15.05 -0.66
C LEU A 19 12.50 14.44 -0.25
N PHE A 20 12.43 13.80 0.91
CA PHE A 20 11.22 13.19 1.44
C PHE A 20 10.06 14.20 1.55
N LYS A 21 10.33 15.39 2.09
CA LYS A 21 9.35 16.47 2.17
C LYS A 21 8.83 16.91 0.78
N SER A 22 9.74 17.04 -0.18
CA SER A 22 9.41 17.42 -1.56
C SER A 22 8.56 16.35 -2.27
N VAL A 23 8.93 15.08 -2.12
CA VAL A 23 8.19 13.94 -2.66
C VAL A 23 6.81 13.82 -2.00
N ASN A 24 6.71 14.01 -0.68
CA ASN A 24 5.44 13.99 0.03
C ASN A 24 4.46 15.06 -0.47
N ALA A 25 4.95 16.28 -0.73
CA ALA A 25 4.15 17.34 -1.32
C ALA A 25 3.65 16.95 -2.73
N PHE A 26 4.53 16.38 -3.56
CA PHE A 26 4.16 15.86 -4.87
C PHE A 26 3.08 14.77 -4.77
N VAL A 27 3.25 13.78 -3.89
CA VAL A 27 2.30 12.68 -3.73
C VAL A 27 0.93 13.18 -3.27
N ARG A 28 0.89 14.12 -2.31
CA ARG A 28 -0.38 14.74 -1.90
C ARG A 28 -1.10 15.35 -3.10
N ASP A 29 -0.39 16.11 -3.92
CA ASP A 29 -0.99 16.79 -5.07
C ASP A 29 -1.40 15.79 -6.16
N TYR A 30 -0.59 14.74 -6.38
CA TYR A 30 -0.88 13.63 -7.30
C TYR A 30 -2.16 12.89 -6.90
N MET A 31 -2.28 12.51 -5.63
CA MET A 31 -3.43 11.78 -5.08
C MET A 31 -4.69 12.64 -4.94
N SER A 32 -4.57 13.97 -5.02
CA SER A 32 -5.72 14.90 -4.99
C SER A 32 -6.38 15.09 -6.36
N GLN A 33 -5.84 14.47 -7.43
CA GLN A 33 -6.42 14.59 -8.77
C GLN A 33 -7.80 13.88 -8.84
N PRO A 34 -8.76 14.40 -9.64
CA PRO A 34 -10.16 13.93 -9.65
C PRO A 34 -10.40 12.44 -9.99
N HIS A 35 -9.37 11.75 -10.50
CA HIS A 35 -9.48 10.34 -10.88
C HIS A 35 -9.13 9.36 -9.74
N HIS A 36 -8.55 9.86 -8.65
CA HIS A 36 -8.31 9.08 -7.43
C HIS A 36 -9.58 9.07 -6.58
N ASP A 37 -10.09 7.88 -6.29
CA ASP A 37 -11.18 7.72 -5.33
C ASP A 37 -10.63 7.63 -3.90
N ASN A 38 -11.53 7.75 -2.92
CA ASN A 38 -11.19 7.75 -1.50
C ASN A 38 -10.61 6.41 -0.98
N SER A 39 -10.55 5.36 -1.79
CA SER A 39 -9.88 4.10 -1.43
C SER A 39 -8.37 4.13 -1.69
N HIS A 40 -7.85 5.08 -2.47
CA HIS A 40 -6.42 5.24 -2.80
C HIS A 40 -5.98 6.72 -2.69
N ASP A 41 -6.47 7.42 -1.66
CA ASP A 41 -6.18 8.83 -1.45
C ASP A 41 -4.85 9.05 -0.68
N TYR A 42 -4.50 10.32 -0.45
CA TYR A 42 -3.32 10.66 0.34
C TYR A 42 -3.36 10.08 1.77
N TYR A 43 -4.55 9.91 2.36
CA TYR A 43 -4.67 9.31 3.68
C TYR A 43 -4.37 7.82 3.70
N HIS A 44 -4.65 7.08 2.60
CA HIS A 44 -4.15 5.72 2.42
C HIS A 44 -2.61 5.69 2.49
N ILE A 45 -1.93 6.57 1.76
CA ILE A 45 -0.46 6.67 1.78
C ILE A 45 0.06 6.93 3.21
N LEU A 46 -0.57 7.85 3.94
CA LEU A 46 -0.19 8.13 5.34
C LEU A 46 -0.35 6.91 6.27
N ARG A 47 -1.40 6.11 6.08
CA ARG A 47 -1.59 4.86 6.85
C ARG A 47 -0.57 3.80 6.49
N VAL A 48 -0.20 3.67 5.21
CA VAL A 48 0.88 2.78 4.75
C VAL A 48 2.22 3.19 5.37
N ILE A 49 2.56 4.48 5.36
CA ILE A 49 3.76 5.00 6.04
C ILE A 49 3.73 4.67 7.55
N SER A 50 2.59 4.83 8.20
CA SER A 50 2.44 4.49 9.61
C SER A 50 2.62 2.99 9.88
N ASN A 51 2.07 2.12 9.03
CA ASN A 51 2.29 0.68 9.13
C ASN A 51 3.77 0.33 8.89
N ALA A 52 4.40 0.91 7.87
CA ALA A 52 5.82 0.70 7.57
C ALA A 52 6.72 1.10 8.74
N ASN A 53 6.44 2.23 9.39
CA ASN A 53 7.21 2.66 10.57
C ASN A 53 7.07 1.66 11.74
N LYS A 54 5.86 1.19 12.03
CA LYS A 54 5.63 0.19 13.10
C LYS A 54 6.33 -1.14 12.80
N LEU A 55 6.31 -1.57 11.53
CA LEU A 55 6.97 -2.78 11.10
C LEU A 55 8.49 -2.65 11.20
N LEU A 56 9.06 -1.53 10.74
CA LEU A 56 10.49 -1.24 10.87
C LEU A 56 10.93 -1.26 12.35
N GLU A 57 10.19 -0.59 13.24
CA GLU A 57 10.47 -0.60 14.67
C GLU A 57 10.46 -2.02 15.27
N ALA A 58 9.50 -2.85 14.85
CA ALA A 58 9.40 -4.24 15.30
C ALA A 58 10.55 -5.11 14.78
N GLU A 59 10.93 -4.96 13.51
CA GLU A 59 12.03 -5.71 12.90
C GLU A 59 13.38 -5.31 13.50
N LEU A 60 13.65 -4.01 13.71
CA LEU A 60 14.87 -3.54 14.37
C LEU A 60 14.95 -4.01 15.83
N LYS A 61 13.81 -4.14 16.51
CA LYS A 61 13.76 -4.69 17.88
C LYS A 61 14.03 -6.20 17.90
N ALA A 62 13.50 -6.93 16.91
CA ALA A 62 13.67 -8.38 16.80
C ALA A 62 15.07 -8.78 16.32
N SER A 63 15.65 -7.98 15.42
CA SER A 63 16.94 -8.20 14.78
C SER A 63 17.78 -6.91 14.80
N PRO A 64 18.41 -6.56 15.93
CA PRO A 64 19.14 -5.29 16.07
C PRO A 64 20.34 -5.13 15.14
N ASP A 65 20.92 -6.24 14.68
CA ASP A 65 22.05 -6.24 13.73
C ASP A 65 21.61 -6.09 12.27
N GLN A 66 20.30 -6.18 12.00
CA GLN A 66 19.77 -6.01 10.66
C GLN A 66 19.66 -4.51 10.32
N SER A 67 20.32 -4.11 9.25
CA SER A 67 20.23 -2.76 8.71
C SER A 67 19.19 -2.68 7.60
N TYR A 68 18.46 -1.57 7.56
CA TYR A 68 17.53 -1.22 6.50
C TYR A 68 17.84 0.19 6.01
N ASP A 69 17.71 0.40 4.71
CA ASP A 69 17.70 1.73 4.12
C ASP A 69 16.34 2.38 4.36
N THR A 70 16.26 3.17 5.42
CA THR A 70 15.02 3.84 5.82
C THR A 70 14.56 4.85 4.80
N SER A 71 15.47 5.52 4.10
CA SER A 71 15.16 6.43 3.00
C SER A 71 14.43 5.70 1.89
N ALA A 72 14.91 4.53 1.48
CA ALA A 72 14.24 3.69 0.48
C ALA A 72 12.86 3.20 0.96
N ILE A 73 12.71 2.78 2.22
CA ILE A 73 11.41 2.39 2.80
C ILE A 73 10.39 3.51 2.65
N PHE A 74 10.67 4.69 3.19
CA PHE A 74 9.65 5.73 3.27
C PHE A 74 9.39 6.44 1.94
N LEU A 75 10.39 6.53 1.06
CA LEU A 75 10.18 7.01 -0.32
C LEU A 75 9.36 6.00 -1.13
N ALA A 76 9.62 4.69 -1.00
CA ALA A 76 8.82 3.67 -1.65
C ALA A 76 7.38 3.65 -1.11
N ALA A 77 7.18 3.78 0.20
CA ALA A 77 5.84 3.89 0.81
C ALA A 77 5.05 5.10 0.26
N LEU A 78 5.70 6.25 0.09
CA LEU A 78 5.07 7.44 -0.52
C LEU A 78 4.67 7.21 -1.98
N LEU A 79 5.50 6.50 -2.74
CA LEU A 79 5.40 6.40 -4.20
C LEU A 79 4.75 5.11 -4.70
N HIS A 80 4.38 4.16 -3.83
CA HIS A 80 3.97 2.82 -4.27
C HIS A 80 2.74 2.79 -5.19
N ASP A 81 1.83 3.75 -5.02
CA ASP A 81 0.63 3.92 -5.85
C ASP A 81 0.80 4.99 -6.95
N VAL A 82 1.97 5.65 -7.03
CA VAL A 82 2.29 6.57 -8.12
C VAL A 82 2.62 5.76 -9.37
N GLY A 83 1.90 6.02 -10.45
CA GLY A 83 2.08 5.27 -11.70
C GLY A 83 1.43 3.88 -11.68
N ASP A 84 0.49 3.60 -10.77
CA ASP A 84 -0.35 2.41 -10.95
C ASP A 84 -1.08 2.52 -12.30
N HIS A 85 -0.92 1.50 -13.16
CA HIS A 85 -1.52 1.44 -14.50
C HIS A 85 -3.04 1.67 -14.51
N LYS A 86 -3.73 1.47 -13.37
CA LYS A 86 -5.16 1.80 -13.22
C LYS A 86 -5.47 3.29 -13.36
N TYR A 87 -4.50 4.16 -13.12
CA TYR A 87 -4.64 5.62 -13.12
C TYR A 87 -3.70 6.33 -14.12
N ALA A 88 -2.84 5.58 -14.81
CA ALA A 88 -1.90 6.10 -15.80
C ALA A 88 -2.61 6.71 -17.03
N LYS A 89 -2.11 7.85 -17.50
CA LYS A 89 -2.59 8.47 -18.74
C LYS A 89 -1.85 7.90 -19.97
N PRO A 90 -2.49 7.89 -21.16
CA PRO A 90 -1.81 7.52 -22.39
C PRO A 90 -0.56 8.39 -22.63
N GLY A 91 0.61 7.76 -22.73
CA GLY A 91 1.89 8.44 -22.99
C GLY A 91 2.76 8.74 -21.76
N GLU A 92 2.31 8.43 -20.55
CA GLU A 92 3.18 8.49 -19.37
C GLU A 92 4.19 7.33 -19.37
N ASP A 93 5.46 7.63 -19.05
CA ASP A 93 6.49 6.61 -18.81
C ASP A 93 6.28 6.00 -17.42
N VAL A 94 5.25 5.18 -17.30
CA VAL A 94 4.87 4.48 -16.07
C VAL A 94 6.03 3.61 -15.56
N GLU A 95 6.84 3.07 -16.47
CA GLU A 95 7.95 2.19 -16.13
C GLU A 95 9.08 2.92 -15.38
N ASN A 96 9.29 4.22 -15.60
CA ASN A 96 10.35 4.98 -14.93
C ASN A 96 9.83 6.19 -14.15
N GLN A 97 8.52 6.29 -13.94
CA GLN A 97 7.91 7.47 -13.32
C GLN A 97 8.47 7.76 -11.92
N VAL A 98 8.65 6.72 -11.10
CA VAL A 98 9.15 6.86 -9.73
C VAL A 98 10.61 7.34 -9.73
N SER A 99 11.47 6.74 -10.56
CA SER A 99 12.87 7.16 -10.65
C SER A 99 13.00 8.58 -11.21
N ASN A 100 12.19 8.95 -12.21
CA ASN A 100 12.16 10.31 -12.76
C ASN A 100 11.75 11.35 -11.70
N VAL A 101 10.65 11.10 -10.98
CA VAL A 101 10.16 12.00 -9.90
C VAL A 101 11.23 12.23 -8.84
N LEU A 102 11.94 11.16 -8.44
CA LEU A 102 13.01 11.22 -7.44
C LEU A 102 14.22 12.02 -7.94
N ARG A 103 14.68 11.77 -9.17
CA ARG A 103 15.83 12.48 -9.76
C ARG A 103 15.56 13.96 -9.96
N GLU A 104 14.37 14.31 -10.45
CA GLU A 104 13.92 15.70 -10.57
C GLU A 104 13.94 16.46 -9.22
N ARG A 105 13.85 15.73 -8.10
CA ARG A 105 13.84 16.26 -6.74
C ARG A 105 15.18 16.13 -6.03
N GLY A 106 16.23 15.71 -6.74
CA GLY A 106 17.60 15.68 -6.26
C GLY A 106 18.04 14.36 -5.61
N ALA A 107 17.30 13.26 -5.80
CA ALA A 107 17.79 11.94 -5.41
C ALA A 107 18.97 11.51 -6.27
N SER A 108 19.89 10.73 -5.71
CA SER A 108 20.93 10.05 -6.48
C SER A 108 20.32 9.02 -7.43
N GLU A 109 21.03 8.71 -8.53
CA GLU A 109 20.60 7.67 -9.48
C GLU A 109 20.41 6.32 -8.78
N GLU A 110 21.33 5.97 -7.87
CA GLU A 110 21.29 4.72 -7.10
C GLU A 110 20.02 4.63 -6.25
N LEU A 111 19.71 5.66 -5.47
CA LEU A 111 18.50 5.70 -4.63
C LEU A 111 17.23 5.65 -5.50
N ALA A 112 17.21 6.40 -6.60
CA ALA A 112 16.07 6.45 -7.52
C ALA A 112 15.78 5.08 -8.15
N ILE A 113 16.81 4.36 -8.60
CA ILE A 113 16.70 3.01 -9.16
C ILE A 113 16.25 2.02 -8.07
N LYS A 114 16.83 2.09 -6.86
CA LYS A 114 16.45 1.22 -5.74
C LYS A 114 14.97 1.38 -5.40
N VAL A 115 14.50 2.61 -5.21
CA VAL A 115 13.09 2.88 -4.87
C VAL A 115 12.15 2.48 -6.00
N GLN A 116 12.49 2.78 -7.26
CA GLN A 116 11.70 2.33 -8.42
C GLN A 116 11.58 0.81 -8.48
N THR A 117 12.68 0.09 -8.18
CA THR A 117 12.71 -1.38 -8.15
C THR A 117 11.80 -1.93 -7.05
N ILE A 118 11.88 -1.36 -5.84
CA ILE A 118 11.01 -1.74 -4.72
C ILE A 118 9.54 -1.50 -5.10
N VAL A 119 9.18 -0.30 -5.55
CA VAL A 119 7.79 0.07 -5.88
C VAL A 119 7.18 -0.88 -6.92
N LYS A 120 7.92 -1.25 -7.97
CA LYS A 120 7.46 -2.21 -8.99
C LYS A 120 7.10 -3.59 -8.45
N HIS A 121 7.57 -3.94 -7.26
CA HIS A 121 7.38 -5.26 -6.66
C HIS A 121 6.45 -5.25 -5.44
N VAL A 122 5.90 -4.10 -5.04
CA VAL A 122 4.99 -4.01 -3.87
C VAL A 122 3.66 -4.74 -4.13
N GLY A 123 3.08 -4.53 -5.31
CA GLY A 123 1.71 -4.93 -5.61
C GLY A 123 1.44 -6.45 -5.57
N TYR A 124 0.28 -6.84 -5.03
CA TYR A 124 -0.22 -8.22 -4.99
C TYR A 124 -0.19 -8.94 -6.36
N THR A 125 -0.57 -8.24 -7.42
CA THR A 125 -0.60 -8.81 -8.78
C THR A 125 0.80 -9.18 -9.28
N ILE A 126 1.83 -8.42 -8.91
CA ILE A 126 3.21 -8.73 -9.30
C ILE A 126 3.71 -9.95 -8.54
N GLU A 127 3.47 -10.04 -7.22
CA GLU A 127 3.88 -11.21 -6.45
C GLU A 127 3.19 -12.50 -6.91
N THR A 128 1.90 -12.45 -7.20
CA THR A 128 1.15 -13.62 -7.67
C THR A 128 1.58 -14.07 -9.08
N LYS A 129 1.88 -13.14 -9.99
CA LYS A 129 2.26 -13.47 -11.38
C LYS A 129 3.75 -13.74 -11.57
N ARG A 130 4.62 -13.14 -10.74
CA ARG A 130 6.09 -13.19 -10.86
C ARG A 130 6.75 -13.42 -9.49
N PRO A 131 6.44 -14.53 -8.79
CA PRO A 131 6.94 -14.76 -7.44
C PRO A 131 8.47 -14.84 -7.38
N GLU A 132 9.12 -15.45 -8.37
CA GLU A 132 10.59 -15.56 -8.43
C GLU A 132 11.27 -14.18 -8.51
N SER A 133 10.71 -13.25 -9.28
CA SER A 133 11.19 -11.87 -9.37
C SER A 133 11.09 -11.16 -8.03
N VAL A 134 9.97 -11.32 -7.31
CA VAL A 134 9.78 -10.75 -5.97
C VAL A 134 10.79 -11.34 -4.98
N LEU A 135 11.05 -12.65 -5.01
CA LEU A 135 12.05 -13.29 -4.16
C LEU A 135 13.46 -12.76 -4.44
N GLN A 136 13.81 -12.54 -5.71
CA GLN A 136 15.11 -11.96 -6.07
C GLN A 136 15.26 -10.54 -5.53
N VAL A 137 14.23 -9.71 -5.65
CA VAL A 137 14.26 -8.33 -5.14
C VAL A 137 14.29 -8.32 -3.62
N LEU A 138 13.52 -9.18 -2.93
CA LEU A 138 13.57 -9.30 -1.47
C LEU A 138 14.98 -9.66 -0.95
N ALA A 139 15.70 -10.51 -1.68
CA ALA A 139 17.07 -10.90 -1.30
C ALA A 139 18.07 -9.73 -1.43
N GLN A 140 17.83 -8.79 -2.33
CA GLN A 140 18.68 -7.62 -2.55
C GLN A 140 18.23 -6.38 -1.74
N HIS A 141 16.92 -6.26 -1.50
CA HIS A 141 16.26 -5.11 -0.92
C HIS A 141 15.23 -5.60 0.12
N PRO A 142 15.66 -5.91 1.36
CA PRO A 142 14.76 -6.36 2.42
C PRO A 142 13.71 -5.32 2.80
N GLU A 143 13.89 -4.05 2.42
CA GLU A 143 12.91 -2.98 2.56
C GLU A 143 11.58 -3.33 1.87
N LEU A 144 11.61 -4.08 0.76
CA LEU A 144 10.41 -4.53 0.05
C LEU A 144 9.47 -5.34 0.97
N ALA A 145 10.01 -6.12 1.91
CA ALA A 145 9.22 -6.90 2.85
C ALA A 145 8.33 -5.99 3.73
N ILE A 146 8.92 -4.90 4.22
CA ILE A 146 8.23 -3.92 5.07
C ILE A 146 7.13 -3.21 4.27
N ILE A 147 7.41 -2.81 3.03
CA ILE A 147 6.44 -2.07 2.21
C ILE A 147 5.28 -2.96 1.75
N GLN A 148 5.55 -4.19 1.33
CA GLN A 148 4.50 -5.15 0.99
C GLN A 148 3.56 -5.40 2.17
N ASP A 149 4.12 -5.62 3.36
CA ASP A 149 3.30 -5.84 4.55
C ASP A 149 2.52 -4.58 4.94
N ALA A 150 3.14 -3.41 4.86
CA ALA A 150 2.51 -2.14 5.20
C ALA A 150 1.29 -1.80 4.35
N ASP A 151 1.39 -1.99 3.02
CA ASP A 151 0.29 -1.81 2.07
C ASP A 151 -0.83 -2.84 2.32
N ARG A 152 -0.46 -4.13 2.41
CA ARG A 152 -1.42 -5.22 2.65
C ARG A 152 -2.18 -5.06 3.94
N LEU A 153 -1.53 -4.59 5.00
CA LEU A 153 -2.19 -4.31 6.26
C LEU A 153 -3.31 -3.27 6.08
N ASP A 154 -3.12 -2.24 5.25
CA ASP A 154 -4.15 -1.24 4.97
C ASP A 154 -5.28 -1.75 4.06
N ALA A 155 -5.10 -2.90 3.40
CA ALA A 155 -6.14 -3.56 2.60
C ALA A 155 -7.06 -4.47 3.44
N ILE A 156 -6.75 -4.70 4.72
CA ILE A 156 -7.50 -5.61 5.61
C ILE A 156 -7.95 -4.91 6.91
N GLY A 157 -8.81 -5.58 7.68
CA GLY A 157 -9.40 -5.01 8.89
C GLY A 157 -10.48 -3.98 8.57
N ALA A 158 -10.85 -3.16 9.55
CA ALA A 158 -11.93 -2.18 9.41
C ALA A 158 -11.70 -1.19 8.25
N ILE A 159 -10.46 -0.73 8.05
CA ILE A 159 -10.09 0.11 6.91
C ILE A 159 -10.23 -0.67 5.60
N GLY A 160 -9.79 -1.94 5.57
CA GLY A 160 -9.96 -2.82 4.40
C GLY A 160 -11.42 -2.98 3.97
N VAL A 161 -12.33 -3.17 4.93
CA VAL A 161 -13.78 -3.18 4.69
C VAL A 161 -14.20 -1.87 4.01
N GLY A 162 -13.93 -0.72 4.66
CA GLY A 162 -14.32 0.59 4.13
C GLY A 162 -13.79 0.86 2.73
N ARG A 163 -12.52 0.52 2.47
CA ARG A 163 -11.88 0.69 1.15
C ARG A 163 -12.52 -0.21 0.08
N CYS A 164 -12.87 -1.45 0.39
CA CYS A 164 -13.50 -2.36 -0.58
C CYS A 164 -14.86 -1.84 -1.05
N PHE A 165 -15.71 -1.39 -0.12
CA PHE A 165 -17.01 -0.83 -0.49
C PHE A 165 -16.88 0.52 -1.22
N ALA A 166 -15.95 1.37 -0.80
CA ALA A 166 -15.66 2.63 -1.48
C ALA A 166 -15.20 2.41 -2.93
N TYR A 167 -14.26 1.50 -3.15
CA TYR A 167 -13.80 1.12 -4.49
C TYR A 167 -14.92 0.51 -5.33
N GLY A 168 -15.72 -0.40 -4.75
CA GLY A 168 -16.88 -1.00 -5.42
C GLY A 168 -17.87 0.06 -5.89
N GLY A 169 -18.24 1.02 -5.02
CA GLY A 169 -19.12 2.12 -5.40
C GLY A 169 -18.55 3.03 -6.48
N ALA A 170 -17.23 3.27 -6.49
CA ALA A 170 -16.58 4.12 -7.48
C ALA A 170 -16.37 3.44 -8.85
N LYS A 171 -16.02 2.15 -8.86
CA LYS A 171 -15.54 1.45 -10.07
C LYS A 171 -16.47 0.34 -10.59
N ARG A 172 -17.43 -0.12 -9.79
CA ARG A 172 -18.38 -1.20 -10.11
C ARG A 172 -19.83 -0.74 -9.93
N GLN A 173 -20.15 0.42 -10.52
CA GLN A 173 -21.48 1.01 -10.42
C GLN A 173 -22.56 0.07 -10.99
N GLY A 174 -23.60 -0.19 -10.20
CA GLY A 174 -24.70 -1.08 -10.57
C GLY A 174 -24.49 -2.55 -10.17
N GLU A 175 -23.29 -2.93 -9.71
CA GLU A 175 -23.07 -4.26 -9.12
C GLU A 175 -23.57 -4.29 -7.66
N PRO A 176 -24.04 -5.46 -7.17
CA PRO A 176 -24.48 -5.58 -5.78
C PRO A 176 -23.31 -5.46 -4.81
N MET A 177 -23.61 -5.01 -3.60
CA MET A 177 -22.62 -4.90 -2.50
C MET A 177 -21.94 -6.22 -2.16
N SER A 178 -22.55 -7.36 -2.45
CA SER A 178 -21.97 -8.70 -2.24
C SER A 178 -20.66 -8.91 -3.00
N VAL A 179 -20.45 -8.22 -4.12
CA VAL A 179 -19.17 -8.29 -4.87
C VAL A 179 -17.99 -7.82 -4.02
N ALA A 180 -18.20 -6.87 -3.11
CA ALA A 180 -17.15 -6.45 -2.16
C ALA A 180 -16.78 -7.58 -1.19
N ILE A 181 -17.75 -8.40 -0.77
CA ILE A 181 -17.52 -9.57 0.10
C ILE A 181 -16.85 -10.71 -0.68
N GLU A 182 -17.26 -10.95 -1.93
CA GLU A 182 -16.60 -11.92 -2.80
C GLU A 182 -15.10 -11.60 -2.96
N HIS A 183 -14.76 -10.32 -3.08
CA HIS A 183 -13.37 -9.86 -3.14
C HIS A 183 -12.55 -10.24 -1.90
N PHE A 184 -13.19 -10.40 -0.74
CA PHE A 184 -12.48 -10.84 0.47
C PHE A 184 -11.89 -12.24 0.25
N GLY A 185 -12.66 -13.17 -0.30
CA GLY A 185 -12.22 -14.53 -0.61
C GLY A 185 -11.23 -14.61 -1.79
N GLU A 186 -11.41 -13.77 -2.80
CA GLU A 186 -10.51 -13.73 -3.95
C GLU A 186 -9.10 -13.31 -3.59
N LYS A 187 -8.96 -12.33 -2.68
CA LYS A 187 -7.68 -11.68 -2.37
C LYS A 187 -7.42 -11.55 -0.88
N LEU A 188 -8.29 -10.87 -0.14
CA LEU A 188 -7.96 -10.35 1.19
C LEU A 188 -7.63 -11.46 2.19
N TYR A 189 -8.37 -12.57 2.16
CA TYR A 189 -8.17 -13.73 3.03
C TYR A 189 -6.80 -14.41 2.84
N LYS A 190 -6.14 -14.19 1.71
CA LYS A 190 -4.82 -14.75 1.41
C LYS A 190 -3.68 -13.89 1.99
N LEU A 191 -3.94 -12.63 2.33
CA LEU A 191 -2.90 -11.67 2.68
C LEU A 191 -2.12 -12.01 3.96
N PRO A 192 -2.72 -12.54 5.05
CA PRO A 192 -1.96 -12.93 6.24
C PRO A 192 -0.85 -13.94 5.96
N ASP A 193 -1.08 -14.90 5.08
CA ASP A 193 -0.09 -15.92 4.72
C ASP A 193 1.00 -15.38 3.77
N MET A 194 0.71 -14.28 3.09
CA MET A 194 1.65 -13.60 2.20
C MET A 194 2.52 -12.55 2.91
N MET A 195 2.25 -12.24 4.18
CA MET A 195 3.07 -11.31 4.95
C MET A 195 4.50 -11.83 5.12
N LYS A 196 5.48 -10.94 5.10
CA LYS A 196 6.92 -11.25 5.13
C LYS A 196 7.47 -11.19 6.55
N THR A 197 7.10 -10.16 7.29
CA THR A 197 7.57 -9.90 8.65
C THR A 197 6.75 -10.66 9.70
N ALA A 198 7.34 -10.94 10.86
CA ALA A 198 6.63 -11.59 11.95
C ALA A 198 5.53 -10.68 12.52
N ALA A 199 5.84 -9.39 12.70
CA ALA A 199 4.89 -8.39 13.15
C ALA A 199 3.73 -8.19 12.15
N GLY A 200 4.04 -8.17 10.84
CA GLY A 200 3.04 -8.10 9.77
C GLY A 200 2.05 -9.25 9.83
N LYS A 201 2.53 -10.49 10.01
CA LYS A 201 1.68 -11.68 10.19
C LYS A 201 0.76 -11.57 11.41
N GLU A 202 1.29 -11.11 12.54
CA GLU A 202 0.50 -10.92 13.76
C GLU A 202 -0.61 -9.87 13.58
N MET A 203 -0.24 -8.69 13.09
CA MET A 203 -1.19 -7.61 12.79
C MET A 203 -2.24 -8.05 11.76
N ALA A 204 -1.83 -8.80 10.73
CA ALA A 204 -2.72 -9.29 9.70
C ALA A 204 -3.75 -10.28 10.25
N ARG A 205 -3.34 -11.19 11.13
CA ARG A 205 -4.26 -12.13 11.79
C ARG A 205 -5.31 -11.41 12.64
N SER A 206 -4.93 -10.37 13.36
CA SER A 206 -5.90 -9.56 14.11
C SER A 206 -6.88 -8.84 13.19
N ARG A 207 -6.39 -8.23 12.11
CA ARG A 207 -7.24 -7.55 11.12
C ARG A 207 -8.10 -8.51 10.31
N MET A 208 -7.67 -9.76 10.12
CA MET A 208 -8.42 -10.79 9.41
C MET A 208 -9.74 -11.11 10.10
N ARG A 209 -9.71 -11.24 11.44
CA ARG A 209 -10.93 -11.50 12.24
C ARG A 209 -12.02 -10.47 11.99
N VAL A 210 -11.65 -9.19 11.82
CA VAL A 210 -12.61 -8.13 11.52
C VAL A 210 -13.27 -8.34 10.16
N LEU A 211 -12.55 -8.85 9.15
CA LEU A 211 -13.14 -9.16 7.85
C LEU A 211 -14.09 -10.37 7.94
N GLU A 212 -13.67 -11.41 8.66
CA GLU A 212 -14.46 -12.63 8.87
C GLU A 212 -15.77 -12.31 9.61
N ASP A 213 -15.69 -11.59 10.74
CA ASP A 213 -16.85 -11.17 11.54
C ASP A 213 -17.79 -10.28 10.72
N PHE A 214 -17.23 -9.34 9.94
CA PHE A 214 -18.03 -8.48 9.07
C PHE A 214 -18.77 -9.27 8.00
N ALA A 215 -18.10 -10.24 7.35
CA ALA A 215 -18.72 -11.07 6.32
C ALA A 215 -19.86 -11.94 6.86
N VAL A 216 -19.70 -12.48 8.08
CA VAL A 216 -20.77 -13.24 8.77
C VAL A 216 -21.99 -12.35 9.00
N HIS A 217 -21.80 -11.16 9.58
CA HIS A 217 -22.90 -10.24 9.82
C HIS A 217 -23.56 -9.77 8.51
N PHE A 218 -22.77 -9.47 7.48
CA PHE A 218 -23.29 -9.11 6.17
C PHE A 218 -24.17 -10.21 5.56
N GLU A 219 -23.75 -11.47 5.64
CA GLU A 219 -24.54 -12.61 5.14
C GLU A 219 -25.84 -12.78 5.94
N GLU A 220 -25.80 -12.64 7.26
CA GLU A 220 -26.99 -12.72 8.11
C GLU A 220 -28.00 -11.61 7.81
N GLU A 221 -27.54 -10.36 7.67
CA GLU A 221 -28.38 -9.20 7.41
C GLU A 221 -28.97 -9.18 5.99
N THR A 222 -28.30 -9.81 5.02
CA THR A 222 -28.77 -9.87 3.63
C THR A 222 -29.72 -11.03 3.35
N LYS A 223 -29.98 -11.92 4.33
CA LYS A 223 -30.99 -12.98 4.20
C LYS A 223 -32.39 -12.38 4.09
N LEU A 224 -33.01 -12.59 2.93
CA LEU A 224 -34.38 -12.14 2.69
C LEU A 224 -35.36 -13.02 3.47
N SER A 225 -36.33 -12.38 4.13
CA SER A 225 -37.39 -13.05 4.88
C SER A 225 -38.47 -13.70 3.99
N PHE A 226 -38.33 -13.60 2.67
CA PHE A 226 -39.30 -14.03 1.67
C PHE A 226 -38.63 -14.82 0.55
N ARG A 227 -39.43 -15.60 -0.19
CA ARG A 227 -39.02 -16.33 -1.39
C ARG A 227 -39.56 -15.64 -2.64
N PHE A 228 -38.92 -15.92 -3.77
CA PHE A 228 -39.42 -15.52 -5.08
C PHE A 228 -40.32 -16.64 -5.64
N GLU A 229 -41.33 -16.24 -6.43
CA GLU A 229 -42.24 -17.17 -7.14
C GLU A 229 -41.55 -17.93 -8.26
#